data_AF-A0A6J2JCQ1-F1
#
_entry.id   AF-A0A6J2JCQ1-F1
#
_cell.length_a   1.000
_cell.length_b   1.000
_cell.length_c   1.000
_cell.angle_alpha   90.00
_cell.angle_beta   90.00
_cell.angle_gamma   90.00
#
_symmetry.space_group_name_H-M   'P 1'
#
loop_
_entity.id
_entity.type
_entity.pdbx_description
1 polymer ?
#
loop_
_entity_poly.entity_id
_entity_poly.type
_entity_poly.pdbx_seq_one_letter_code
_entity_poly.pdbx_strand_id
1 'polypeptide(L)'
;MSLMTSYLKRGHTLYTDNWYTSVDLGRKLLEEDTHLVGTFRKNKRHLPKDVMTGSLKKGEFRAKENEDGMTCMKWKDKRDVYLLSTKHSIGFSRTLKRGKEIIKPKIVTDYNNAKAAVDISD
;
A
#
# COMPACT_ATOMS: atom_id res chain seq x y z
N MET A 1 4.64 14.91 -8.88
CA MET A 1 3.33 15.58 -8.98
C MET A 1 2.98 16.02 -10.40
N SER A 2 3.94 16.43 -11.24
CA SER A 2 3.65 16.92 -12.61
C SER A 2 2.77 16.00 -13.46
N LEU A 3 2.96 14.68 -13.40
CA LEU A 3 2.14 13.69 -14.11
C LEU A 3 0.68 13.62 -13.62
N MET A 4 0.42 14.04 -12.38
CA MET A 4 -0.90 13.96 -11.75
C MET A 4 -1.69 15.25 -11.86
N THR A 5 -1.11 16.35 -12.36
CA THR A 5 -1.69 17.70 -12.29
C THR A 5 -3.16 17.75 -12.74
N SER A 6 -3.53 17.04 -13.80
CA SER A 6 -4.91 17.00 -14.33
C SER A 6 -5.87 16.07 -13.57
N TYR A 7 -5.37 15.27 -12.63
CA TYR A 7 -6.07 14.21 -11.92
C TYR A 7 -6.16 14.45 -10.40
N LEU A 8 -5.49 15.47 -9.87
CA LEU A 8 -5.59 15.86 -8.46
C LEU A 8 -6.97 16.45 -8.12
N LYS A 9 -7.34 16.41 -6.84
CA LYS A 9 -8.57 16.97 -6.26
C LYS A 9 -9.87 16.38 -6.82
N ARG A 10 -9.87 15.06 -7.04
CA ARG A 10 -10.97 14.33 -7.67
C ARG A 10 -11.34 13.05 -6.91
N GLY A 11 -10.85 12.88 -5.68
CA GLY A 11 -11.03 11.65 -4.89
C GLY A 11 -10.39 10.40 -5.52
N HIS A 12 -9.45 10.57 -6.46
CA HIS A 12 -8.82 9.44 -7.14
C HIS A 12 -7.84 8.70 -6.23
N THR A 13 -7.52 7.46 -6.59
CA THR A 13 -6.46 6.69 -5.93
C THR A 13 -5.32 6.46 -6.91
N LEU A 14 -4.15 6.98 -6.56
CA LEU A 14 -2.90 6.75 -7.26
C LEU A 14 -2.25 5.48 -6.74
N TYR A 15 -2.01 4.51 -7.64
CA TYR A 15 -1.28 3.29 -7.34
C TYR A 15 0.16 3.39 -7.86
N THR A 16 1.16 3.23 -6.98
CA THR A 16 2.58 3.41 -7.34
C THR A 16 3.46 2.23 -6.96
N ASP A 17 4.56 2.07 -7.69
CA ASP A 17 5.63 1.14 -7.34
C ASP A 17 6.49 1.63 -6.17
N ASN A 18 7.54 0.88 -5.85
CA ASN A 18 8.45 1.19 -4.73
C ASN A 18 9.33 2.42 -4.93
N TRP A 19 9.52 2.87 -6.17
CA TRP A 19 10.34 4.04 -6.46
C TRP A 19 9.63 5.29 -5.95
N TYR A 20 8.36 5.46 -6.31
CA TYR A 20 7.58 6.66 -6.01
C TYR A 20 6.92 6.65 -4.63
N THR A 21 6.65 5.48 -4.04
CA THR A 21 5.93 5.41 -2.77
C THR A 21 6.77 5.93 -1.59
N SER A 22 6.24 6.94 -0.89
CA SER A 22 6.82 7.48 0.35
C SER A 22 5.73 8.11 1.23
N VAL A 23 6.01 8.20 2.54
CA VAL A 23 5.13 8.86 3.52
C VAL A 23 4.90 10.33 3.14
N ASP A 24 5.95 11.05 2.72
CA ASP A 24 5.84 12.47 2.36
C ASP A 24 4.99 12.68 1.11
N LEU A 25 5.06 11.77 0.13
CA LEU A 25 4.17 11.81 -1.03
C LEU A 25 2.72 11.51 -0.64
N GLY A 26 2.50 10.53 0.26
CA GLY A 26 1.18 10.19 0.75
C GLY A 26 0.47 11.38 1.41
N ARG A 27 1.17 12.14 2.26
CA ARG A 27 0.63 13.37 2.87
C ARG A 27 0.28 14.44 1.85
N LYS A 28 1.20 14.73 0.92
CA LYS A 28 0.96 15.72 -0.15
C LYS A 28 -0.23 15.37 -1.03
N LEU A 29 -0.46 14.07 -1.29
CA LEU A 29 -1.60 13.64 -2.09
C LEU A 29 -2.91 13.73 -1.30
N LEU A 30 -2.89 13.44 0.01
CA LEU A 30 -4.06 13.65 0.89
C LEU A 30 -4.50 15.12 0.92
N GLU A 31 -3.55 16.06 0.99
CA GLU A 31 -3.83 17.51 0.89
C GLU A 31 -4.49 17.90 -0.44
N GLU A 32 -4.29 17.08 -1.48
CA GLU A 32 -4.80 17.27 -2.83
C GLU A 32 -6.00 16.33 -3.13
N ASP A 33 -6.73 15.89 -2.10
CA ASP A 33 -7.89 14.97 -2.20
C ASP A 33 -7.61 13.80 -3.16
N THR A 34 -6.45 13.17 -2.97
CA THR A 34 -5.97 12.05 -3.76
C THR A 34 -5.35 11.02 -2.85
N HIS A 35 -5.78 9.77 -2.95
CA HIS A 35 -5.20 8.69 -2.16
C HIS A 35 -3.95 8.11 -2.82
N LEU A 36 -3.02 7.61 -2.00
CA LEU A 36 -1.85 6.86 -2.43
C LEU A 36 -1.98 5.41 -1.94
N VAL A 37 -1.69 4.46 -2.82
CA VAL A 37 -1.53 3.05 -2.48
C VAL A 37 -0.27 2.55 -3.17
N GLY A 38 0.69 2.00 -2.42
CA GLY A 38 1.90 1.51 -3.05
C GLY A 38 2.72 0.60 -2.19
N THR A 39 3.65 -0.09 -2.84
CA THR A 39 4.70 -0.85 -2.14
C THR A 39 5.88 0.05 -1.86
N PHE A 40 6.69 -0.22 -0.85
CA PHE A 40 7.93 0.54 -0.61
C PHE A 40 9.09 -0.36 -0.15
N ARG A 41 10.30 0.21 -0.10
CA ARG A 41 11.49 -0.44 0.46
C ARG A 41 11.72 0.01 1.90
N LYS A 42 12.18 -0.91 2.76
CA LYS A 42 12.39 -0.68 4.20
C LYS A 42 13.29 0.51 4.58
N ASN A 43 14.07 1.04 3.64
CA ASN A 43 15.02 2.14 3.83
C ASN A 43 14.42 3.52 3.51
N LYS A 44 13.11 3.64 3.26
CA LYS A 44 12.44 4.95 3.13
C LYS A 44 12.40 5.66 4.49
N ARG A 45 12.36 7.00 4.45
CA ARG A 45 12.28 7.86 5.64
C ARG A 45 10.87 7.81 6.26
N HIS A 46 10.77 8.22 7.53
CA HIS A 46 9.51 8.38 8.27
C HIS A 46 8.68 7.09 8.46
N LEU A 47 9.32 5.91 8.37
CA LEU A 47 8.64 4.64 8.60
C LEU A 47 8.58 4.29 10.09
N PRO A 48 7.45 3.75 10.61
CA PRO A 48 7.34 3.30 11.98
C PRO A 48 8.25 2.08 12.24
N LYS A 49 9.30 2.27 13.05
CA LYS A 49 10.34 1.24 13.29
C LYS A 49 9.78 -0.07 13.84
N ASP A 50 8.78 0.00 14.70
CA ASP A 50 8.15 -1.15 15.33
C ASP A 50 7.38 -2.02 14.31
N VAL A 51 6.88 -1.42 13.23
CA VAL A 51 6.27 -2.13 12.11
C VAL A 51 7.33 -2.74 11.18
N MET A 52 8.43 -2.02 10.92
CA MET A 52 9.44 -2.46 9.94
C MET A 52 10.37 -3.57 10.46
N THR A 53 10.54 -3.65 11.77
CA THR A 53 11.43 -4.59 12.46
C THR A 53 10.73 -5.91 12.81
N GLY A 54 11.52 -6.90 13.25
CA GLY A 54 11.03 -8.23 13.65
C GLY A 54 10.81 -9.19 12.48
N SER A 55 10.95 -10.49 12.75
CA SER A 55 10.58 -11.55 11.82
C SER A 55 9.08 -11.81 11.90
N LEU A 56 8.50 -12.24 10.78
CA LEU A 56 7.11 -12.63 10.65
C LEU A 56 7.04 -14.02 10.03
N LYS A 57 6.11 -14.86 10.51
CA LYS A 57 5.73 -16.09 9.83
C LYS A 57 4.82 -15.75 8.65
N LYS A 58 4.76 -16.65 7.67
CA LYS A 58 3.88 -16.47 6.51
C LYS A 58 2.43 -16.27 6.95
N GLY A 59 1.79 -15.23 6.43
CA GLY A 59 0.43 -14.79 6.79
C GLY A 59 0.38 -13.70 7.86
N GLU A 60 1.41 -13.57 8.70
CA GLU A 60 1.45 -12.56 9.75
C GLU A 60 1.73 -11.15 9.21
N PHE A 61 1.35 -10.16 9.99
CA PHE A 61 1.56 -8.75 9.67
C PHE A 61 1.90 -7.93 10.92
N ARG A 62 2.49 -6.76 10.68
CA ARG A 62 2.50 -5.61 11.60
C ARG A 62 2.00 -4.41 10.83
N ALA A 63 1.20 -3.56 11.46
CA ALA A 63 0.73 -2.34 10.84
C ALA A 63 0.50 -1.25 11.87
N LYS A 64 0.57 -0.01 11.40
CA LYS A 64 0.15 1.18 12.14
C LYS A 64 -0.60 2.10 11.18
N GLU A 65 -1.61 2.75 11.72
CA GLU A 65 -2.36 3.81 11.08
C GLU A 65 -2.16 5.07 11.92
N ASN A 66 -1.88 6.20 11.28
CA ASN A 66 -1.77 7.48 11.97
C ASN A 66 -3.11 8.23 11.98
N GLU A 67 -3.12 9.39 12.63
CA GLU A 67 -4.33 10.24 12.75
C GLU A 67 -4.83 10.77 11.39
N ASP A 68 -3.94 10.84 10.38
CA ASP A 68 -4.30 11.23 9.01
C ASP A 68 -4.95 10.07 8.20
N GLY A 69 -5.18 8.90 8.81
CA GLY A 69 -5.72 7.71 8.14
C GLY A 69 -4.71 7.00 7.23
N MET A 70 -3.41 7.26 7.40
CA MET A 70 -2.36 6.64 6.61
C MET A 70 -1.83 5.37 7.29
N THR A 71 -2.06 4.24 6.63
CA THR A 71 -1.63 2.92 7.07
C THR A 71 -0.30 2.51 6.47
N CYS A 72 0.68 2.24 7.35
CA CYS A 72 1.92 1.54 7.04
C CYS A 72 1.82 0.08 7.47
N MET A 73 2.07 -0.86 6.57
CA MET A 73 1.98 -2.29 6.86
C MET A 73 3.22 -3.05 6.38
N LYS A 74 3.68 -3.98 7.21
CA LYS A 74 4.59 -5.08 6.87
C LYS A 74 3.79 -6.37 6.92
N TRP A 75 3.71 -7.09 5.81
CA TRP A 75 3.02 -8.39 5.72
C TRP A 75 3.93 -9.45 5.11
N LYS A 76 3.85 -10.68 5.61
CA LYS A 76 4.69 -11.79 5.14
C LYS A 76 3.89 -12.72 4.22
N ASP A 77 4.22 -12.74 2.94
CA ASP A 77 3.86 -13.86 2.05
C ASP A 77 5.05 -14.82 1.91
N LYS A 78 5.59 -15.01 0.71
CA LYS A 78 6.89 -15.69 0.50
C LYS A 78 8.05 -14.82 1.01
N ARG A 79 7.89 -13.50 0.94
CA ARG A 79 8.85 -12.48 1.39
C ARG A 79 8.10 -11.38 2.15
N ASP A 80 8.85 -10.53 2.83
CA ASP A 80 8.29 -9.34 3.45
C ASP A 80 7.79 -8.40 2.35
N VAL A 81 6.54 -7.97 2.46
CA VAL A 81 5.92 -6.97 1.61
C VAL A 81 5.62 -5.76 2.48
N TYR A 82 6.07 -4.60 2.04
CA TYR A 82 5.85 -3.34 2.74
C TYR A 82 4.92 -2.46 1.92
N LEU A 83 3.87 -1.95 2.57
CA LEU A 83 2.76 -1.27 1.91
C LEU A 83 2.45 0.03 2.64
N LEU A 84 2.23 1.08 1.86
CA LEU A 84 1.69 2.34 2.33
C LEU A 84 0.33 2.55 1.68
N SER A 85 -0.66 2.93 2.48
CA SER A 85 -1.96 3.33 1.96
C SER A 85 -2.53 4.52 2.72
N THR A 86 -3.06 5.49 2.00
CA THR A 86 -3.91 6.56 2.58
C THR A 86 -5.40 6.34 2.30
N LYS A 87 -5.77 5.20 1.73
CA LYS A 87 -7.16 4.81 1.39
C LYS A 87 -7.71 3.76 2.36
N HIS A 88 -6.85 2.92 2.90
CA HIS A 88 -7.26 1.74 3.65
C HIS A 88 -6.78 1.84 5.09
N SER A 89 -7.69 1.58 6.03
CA SER A 89 -7.35 1.15 7.37
C SER A 89 -6.88 -0.32 7.38
N ILE A 90 -6.43 -0.79 8.54
CA ILE A 90 -5.98 -2.18 8.71
C ILE A 90 -7.15 -3.16 8.47
N GLY A 91 -7.08 -3.95 7.41
CA GLY A 91 -8.13 -4.88 7.06
C GLY A 91 -7.68 -6.00 6.13
N PHE A 92 -8.40 -7.12 6.19
CA PHE A 92 -8.10 -8.35 5.44
C PHE A 92 -9.29 -8.76 4.59
N SER A 93 -9.00 -9.48 3.51
CA SER A 93 -9.98 -10.06 2.60
C SER A 93 -9.67 -11.54 2.37
N ARG A 94 -10.74 -12.34 2.27
CA ARG A 94 -10.69 -13.73 1.80
C ARG A 94 -10.69 -13.71 0.28
N THR A 95 -9.86 -14.53 -0.33
CA THR A 95 -9.75 -14.65 -1.79
C THR A 95 -9.32 -16.06 -2.16
N LEU A 96 -9.66 -16.50 -3.38
CA LEU A 96 -9.26 -17.80 -3.89
C LEU A 96 -7.99 -17.67 -4.71
N LYS A 97 -6.99 -18.50 -4.41
CA LYS A 97 -5.79 -18.66 -5.23
C LYS A 97 -5.63 -20.13 -5.56
N ARG A 98 -5.81 -20.48 -6.85
CA ARG A 98 -5.76 -21.87 -7.35
C ARG A 98 -6.68 -22.82 -6.56
N GLY A 99 -7.93 -22.40 -6.36
CA GLY A 99 -8.95 -23.18 -5.63
C GLY A 99 -8.77 -23.25 -4.11
N LYS A 100 -7.72 -22.66 -3.54
CA LYS A 100 -7.52 -22.58 -2.09
C LYS A 100 -7.88 -21.18 -1.58
N GLU A 101 -8.65 -21.14 -0.50
CA GLU A 101 -8.93 -19.89 0.20
C GLU A 101 -7.66 -19.39 0.90
N ILE A 102 -7.37 -18.11 0.70
CA ILE A 102 -6.28 -17.41 1.37
C ILE A 102 -6.81 -16.09 1.95
N ILE A 103 -6.22 -15.68 3.06
CA ILE A 103 -6.47 -14.39 3.68
C ILE A 103 -5.28 -13.49 3.39
N LYS A 104 -5.53 -12.31 2.82
CA LYS A 104 -4.48 -11.31 2.56
C LYS A 104 -4.99 -9.89 2.85
N PRO A 105 -4.09 -8.93 3.12
CA PRO A 105 -4.49 -7.55 3.39
C PRO A 105 -5.30 -6.96 2.22
N LYS A 106 -6.33 -6.16 2.52
CA LYS A 106 -7.13 -5.46 1.50
C LYS A 106 -6.24 -4.59 0.60
N ILE A 107 -5.26 -3.91 1.20
CA ILE A 107 -4.25 -3.11 0.48
C ILE A 107 -3.54 -3.94 -0.60
N VAL A 108 -3.18 -5.19 -0.30
CA VAL A 108 -2.51 -6.10 -1.26
C VAL A 108 -3.46 -6.50 -2.38
N THR A 109 -4.73 -6.73 -2.07
CA THR A 109 -5.75 -7.06 -3.09
C THR A 109 -5.90 -5.91 -4.07
N ASP A 110 -6.20 -4.70 -3.58
CA ASP A 110 -6.38 -3.50 -4.40
C ASP A 110 -5.13 -3.18 -5.22
N TYR A 111 -3.95 -3.23 -4.60
CA TYR A 111 -2.68 -2.95 -5.28
C TYR A 111 -2.44 -3.90 -6.46
N ASN A 112 -2.66 -5.20 -6.27
CA ASN A 112 -2.44 -6.17 -7.35
C ASN A 112 -3.45 -6.01 -8.49
N ASN A 113 -4.70 -5.67 -8.19
CA ASN A 113 -5.72 -5.42 -9.21
C ASN A 113 -5.36 -4.21 -10.06
N ALA A 114 -4.95 -3.10 -9.43
CA ALA A 114 -4.52 -1.90 -10.15
C ALA A 114 -3.26 -2.15 -10.97
N LYS A 115 -2.28 -2.89 -10.43
CA LYS A 115 -1.06 -3.25 -11.15
C LYS A 115 -1.35 -4.14 -12.38
N ALA A 116 -2.27 -5.09 -12.26
CA ALA A 116 -2.63 -5.97 -13.37
C ALA A 116 -3.23 -5.18 -14.56
N ALA A 117 -3.97 -4.11 -14.30
CA ALA A 117 -4.52 -3.27 -15.37
C ALA A 117 -3.41 -2.56 -16.19
N VAL A 118 -2.32 -2.15 -15.54
CA VAL A 118 -1.17 -1.52 -16.21
C VAL A 118 -0.39 -2.53 -17.06
N ASP A 119 -0.20 -3.75 -16.56
CA ASP A 119 0.54 -4.83 -17.24
C ASP A 119 -0.18 -5.33 -18.51
N ILE A 120 -1.50 -5.12 -18.61
CA ILE A 120 -2.30 -5.47 -19.79
C ILE A 120 -2.22 -4.38 -20.88
N SER A 121 -1.88 -3.15 -20.50
CA SER A 121 -1.85 -1.99 -21.40
C SER A 121 -0.50 -1.74 -22.06
N ASP A 122 0.54 -2.49 -21.69
CA ASP A 122 1.89 -2.47 -22.28
C ASP A 122 2.04 -3.59 -23.33
#